data_AF-A0A7V7BQR8-F1
#
_entry.id   AF-A0A7V7BQR8-F1
#
_cell.length_a   1.000
_cell.length_b   1.000
_cell.length_c   1.000
_cell.angle_alpha   90.00
_cell.angle_beta   90.00
_cell.angle_gamma   90.00
#
_symmetry.space_group_name_H-M   'P 1'
#
loop_
_entity.id
_entity.type
_entity.pdbx_description
1 polymer ?
#
loop_
_entity_poly.entity_id
_entity_poly.type
_entity_poly.pdbx_seq_one_letter_code
_entity_poly.pdbx_strand_id
1 'polypeptide(L)'
;MPVLEAQFLLWQLADSAFPTGGFAHSLGLESAWQHGEVRNCDELKSFVEATLWQAGRAALPFVTAAHSDPLRVAALDDLCEAFTTNHVANRASRTQGRALLTAARRVFPDRVSPEPVLEHTHVAPVFGMVTRCLEVSLETTTQLFLFGQLRGVLAAAVRLNIVGPMEAQRVQNSLAATAAAVVEQCRSLTIEDIAQSAPLLEIWQSAHDRLYSRLFQS
;
A
#
# COMPACT_ATOMS: atom_id res chain seq x y z
N MET A 1 -19.03 -4.28 17.01
CA MET A 1 -17.89 -4.60 17.90
C MET A 1 -17.75 -3.54 19.00
N PRO A 2 -17.45 -3.90 20.27
CA PRO A 2 -17.11 -2.95 21.34
C PRO A 2 -15.96 -2.02 20.94
N VAL A 3 -16.00 -0.76 21.38
CA VAL A 3 -15.03 0.29 20.95
C VAL A 3 -13.58 -0.11 21.24
N LEU A 4 -13.31 -0.75 22.37
CA LEU A 4 -11.95 -1.16 22.75
C LEU A 4 -11.43 -2.30 21.86
N GLU A 5 -12.25 -3.31 21.58
CA GLU A 5 -11.89 -4.40 20.66
C GLU A 5 -11.60 -3.89 19.25
N ALA A 6 -12.33 -2.86 18.81
CA ALA A 6 -12.08 -2.18 17.54
C ALA A 6 -10.68 -1.55 17.48
N GLN A 7 -10.23 -0.93 18.57
CA GLN A 7 -8.90 -0.30 18.61
C GLN A 7 -7.77 -1.34 18.53
N PHE A 8 -7.87 -2.44 19.28
CA PHE A 8 -6.86 -3.51 19.22
C PHE A 8 -6.79 -4.16 17.83
N LEU A 9 -7.92 -4.34 17.15
CA LEU A 9 -7.95 -4.81 15.77
C LEU A 9 -7.20 -3.83 14.83
N LEU A 10 -7.44 -2.53 14.97
CA LEU A 10 -6.75 -1.53 14.16
C LEU A 10 -5.23 -1.55 14.39
N TRP A 11 -4.78 -1.66 15.65
CA TRP A 11 -3.37 -1.77 15.95
C TRP A 11 -2.75 -3.05 15.39
N GLN A 12 -3.47 -4.17 15.46
CA GLN A 12 -3.03 -5.43 14.87
C GLN A 12 -2.87 -5.30 13.35
N LEU A 13 -3.81 -4.66 12.65
CA LEU A 13 -3.72 -4.45 11.21
C LEU A 13 -2.63 -3.43 10.82
N ALA A 14 -2.36 -2.44 11.68
CA ALA A 14 -1.32 -1.43 11.47
C ALA A 14 0.10 -1.97 11.76
N ASP A 15 0.21 -3.04 12.54
CA ASP A 15 1.48 -3.62 12.95
C ASP A 15 2.30 -4.09 11.74
N SER A 16 3.59 -3.78 11.79
CA SER A 16 4.59 -4.28 10.86
C SER A 16 4.72 -5.80 10.80
N ALA A 17 4.35 -6.50 11.88
CA ALA A 17 4.38 -7.95 11.98
C ALA A 17 3.15 -8.62 11.34
N PHE A 18 2.08 -7.87 11.03
CA PHE A 18 0.93 -8.45 10.34
C PHE A 18 1.34 -8.87 8.91
N PRO A 19 1.14 -10.14 8.50
CA PRO A 19 1.83 -10.70 7.33
C PRO A 19 1.17 -10.31 6.00
N THR A 20 1.21 -9.02 5.65
CA THR A 20 0.71 -8.44 4.39
C THR A 20 1.69 -8.60 3.22
N GLY A 21 2.91 -9.09 3.48
CA GLY A 21 3.97 -9.20 2.47
C GLY A 21 4.68 -7.88 2.14
N GLY A 22 4.17 -6.73 2.59
CA GLY A 22 4.72 -5.41 2.26
C GLY A 22 6.18 -5.20 2.69
N PHE A 23 6.65 -5.92 3.72
CA PHE A 23 8.04 -5.85 4.16
C PHE A 23 9.04 -6.21 3.05
N ALA A 24 8.70 -7.13 2.14
CA ALA A 24 9.59 -7.57 1.07
C ALA A 24 9.71 -6.57 -0.11
N HIS A 25 8.98 -5.45 -0.08
CA HIS A 25 8.84 -4.53 -1.20
C HIS A 25 9.33 -3.12 -0.83
N SER A 26 10.02 -2.45 -1.75
CA SER A 26 10.53 -1.08 -1.56
C SER A 26 9.74 -0.01 -2.32
N LEU A 27 8.76 -0.42 -3.14
CA LEU A 27 7.96 0.47 -4.01
C LEU A 27 8.83 1.29 -4.98
N GLY A 28 9.94 0.72 -5.46
CA GLY A 28 10.90 1.39 -6.34
C GLY A 28 12.00 2.20 -5.61
N LEU A 29 11.94 2.34 -4.28
CA LEU A 29 12.94 3.08 -3.51
C LEU A 29 14.34 2.48 -3.66
N GLU A 30 14.46 1.15 -3.67
CA GLU A 30 15.77 0.50 -3.85
C GLU A 30 16.40 0.89 -5.19
N SER A 31 15.62 0.89 -6.26
CA SER A 31 16.11 1.29 -7.58
C SER A 31 16.44 2.77 -7.64
N ALA A 32 15.58 3.63 -7.10
CA ALA A 32 15.83 5.06 -7.04
C ALA A 32 17.12 5.37 -6.26
N TRP A 33 17.37 4.68 -5.15
CA TRP A 33 18.60 4.80 -4.38
C TRP A 33 19.84 4.32 -5.16
N GLN A 34 19.80 3.11 -5.73
CA GLN A 34 20.95 2.56 -6.47
C GLN A 34 21.31 3.37 -7.72
N HIS A 35 20.34 4.05 -8.33
CA HIS A 35 20.57 4.95 -9.47
C HIS A 35 20.89 6.40 -9.05
N GLY A 36 20.95 6.71 -7.75
CA GLY A 36 21.33 8.02 -7.25
C GLY A 36 20.24 9.08 -7.29
N GLU A 37 18.97 8.70 -7.48
CA GLU A 37 17.81 9.62 -7.38
C GLU A 37 17.51 9.99 -5.92
N VAL A 38 17.61 9.01 -5.02
CA VAL A 38 17.36 9.21 -3.58
C VAL A 38 18.64 8.93 -2.81
N ARG A 39 19.33 9.96 -2.33
CA ARG A 39 20.66 9.87 -1.70
C ARG A 39 20.68 10.34 -0.26
N ASN A 40 19.68 11.12 0.13
CA ASN A 40 19.62 11.76 1.45
C ASN A 40 18.17 11.84 1.98
N CYS A 41 18.03 12.33 3.20
CA CYS A 41 16.75 12.44 3.91
C CYS A 41 15.73 13.34 3.19
N ASP A 42 16.15 14.42 2.56
CA ASP A 42 15.23 15.37 1.91
C ASP A 42 14.71 14.84 0.57
N GLU A 43 15.56 14.16 -0.19
CA GLU A 43 15.17 13.41 -1.39
C GLU A 43 14.24 12.24 -1.03
N LEU A 44 14.50 11.56 0.10
CA LEU A 44 13.63 10.52 0.62
C LEU A 44 12.24 11.07 0.99
N LYS A 45 12.15 12.23 1.66
CA LYS A 45 10.86 12.88 1.95
C LYS A 45 10.08 13.13 0.66
N SER A 46 10.73 13.70 -0.34
CA SER A 46 10.12 13.99 -1.64
C SER A 46 9.62 12.72 -2.33
N PHE A 47 10.41 11.63 -2.28
CA PHE A 47 10.01 10.32 -2.81
C PHE A 47 8.79 9.74 -2.09
N VAL A 48 8.75 9.84 -0.75
CA VAL A 48 7.63 9.34 0.06
C VAL A 48 6.38 10.18 -0.18
N GLU A 49 6.50 11.51 -0.31
CA GLU A 49 5.38 12.39 -0.65
C GLU A 49 4.78 12.02 -2.02
N ALA A 50 5.62 11.84 -3.04
CA ALA A 50 5.16 11.37 -4.35
C ALA A 50 4.48 10.00 -4.26
N THR A 51 5.01 9.10 -3.42
CA THR A 51 4.41 7.76 -3.21
C THR A 51 3.04 7.86 -2.56
N LEU A 52 2.84 8.77 -1.61
CA LEU A 52 1.54 8.97 -0.96
C LEU A 52 0.51 9.54 -1.94
N TRP A 53 0.86 10.57 -2.71
CA TRP A 53 -0.03 11.13 -3.73
C TRP A 53 -0.38 10.10 -4.81
N GLN A 54 0.61 9.31 -5.23
CA GLN A 54 0.40 8.22 -6.16
C GLN A 54 -0.55 7.17 -5.58
N ALA A 55 -0.36 6.74 -4.32
CA ALA A 55 -1.26 5.81 -3.67
C ALA A 55 -2.69 6.37 -3.57
N GLY A 56 -2.83 7.67 -3.31
CA GLY A 56 -4.12 8.36 -3.23
C GLY A 56 -4.88 8.42 -4.55
N ARG A 57 -4.19 8.65 -5.67
CA ARG A 57 -4.81 8.76 -7.00
C ARG A 57 -4.97 7.44 -7.73
N ALA A 58 -4.11 6.46 -7.43
CA ALA A 58 -4.06 5.20 -8.15
C ALA A 58 -4.70 4.05 -7.36
N ALA A 59 -4.31 3.86 -6.10
CA ALA A 59 -4.68 2.67 -5.32
C ALA A 59 -5.91 2.89 -4.43
N LEU A 60 -6.06 4.07 -3.82
CA LEU A 60 -7.19 4.36 -2.92
C LEU A 60 -8.57 4.19 -3.59
N PRO A 61 -8.81 4.59 -4.85
CA PRO A 61 -10.12 4.36 -5.47
C PRO A 61 -10.50 2.87 -5.56
N PHE A 62 -9.53 1.97 -5.75
CA PHE A 62 -9.77 0.52 -5.67
C PHE A 62 -10.11 0.07 -4.25
N VAL A 63 -9.41 0.61 -3.24
CA VAL A 63 -9.69 0.32 -1.83
C VAL A 63 -11.10 0.77 -1.45
N THR A 64 -11.48 2.01 -1.80
CA THR A 64 -12.77 2.58 -1.44
C THR A 64 -13.92 1.89 -2.18
N ALA A 65 -13.75 1.58 -3.47
CA ALA A 65 -14.74 0.85 -4.26
C ALA A 65 -14.97 -0.56 -3.70
N ALA A 66 -13.90 -1.32 -3.41
CA ALA A 66 -14.02 -2.67 -2.86
C ALA A 66 -14.54 -2.70 -1.42
N HIS A 67 -14.26 -1.65 -0.63
CA HIS A 67 -14.82 -1.51 0.71
C HIS A 67 -16.32 -1.20 0.68
N SER A 68 -16.73 -0.32 -0.23
CA SER A 68 -18.12 0.12 -0.36
C SER A 68 -19.01 -0.98 -0.95
N ASP A 69 -18.48 -1.74 -1.91
CA ASP A 69 -19.17 -2.86 -2.55
C ASP A 69 -18.24 -4.07 -2.72
N PRO A 70 -18.12 -4.92 -1.67
CA PRO A 70 -17.28 -6.11 -1.70
C PRO A 70 -17.64 -7.12 -2.79
N LEU A 71 -18.89 -7.12 -3.28
CA LEU A 71 -19.31 -8.04 -4.33
C LEU A 71 -18.64 -7.73 -5.67
N ARG A 72 -18.18 -6.49 -5.87
CA ARG A 72 -17.45 -6.06 -7.07
C ARG A 72 -15.95 -6.33 -7.01
N VAL A 73 -15.43 -6.88 -5.92
CA VAL A 73 -13.98 -7.03 -5.73
C VAL A 73 -13.30 -7.84 -6.84
N ALA A 74 -13.96 -8.84 -7.43
CA ALA A 74 -13.42 -9.58 -8.57
C ALA A 74 -13.24 -8.70 -9.82
N ALA A 75 -14.27 -7.93 -10.19
CA ALA A 75 -14.16 -7.00 -11.32
C ALA A 75 -13.15 -5.87 -11.06
N LEU A 76 -13.01 -5.44 -9.80
CA LEU A 76 -12.01 -4.47 -9.39
C LEU A 76 -10.59 -5.06 -9.43
N ASP A 77 -10.43 -6.36 -9.16
CA ASP A 77 -9.17 -7.08 -9.30
C ASP A 77 -8.72 -7.12 -10.77
N ASP A 78 -9.62 -7.47 -11.69
CA ASP A 78 -9.35 -7.48 -13.13
C ASP A 78 -9.01 -6.09 -13.66
N LEU A 79 -9.73 -5.07 -13.20
CA LEU A 79 -9.43 -3.69 -13.57
C LEU A 79 -8.08 -3.23 -12.99
N CYS A 80 -7.74 -3.66 -11.77
CA CYS A 80 -6.45 -3.34 -11.15
C CYS A 80 -5.29 -3.99 -11.91
N GLU A 81 -5.47 -5.22 -12.42
CA GLU A 81 -4.52 -5.88 -13.32
C GLU A 81 -4.32 -5.05 -14.59
N ALA A 82 -5.40 -4.65 -15.25
CA ALA A 82 -5.35 -3.85 -16.48
C ALA A 82 -4.72 -2.47 -16.27
N PHE A 83 -4.97 -1.84 -15.13
CA PHE A 83 -4.43 -0.52 -14.78
C PHE A 83 -2.95 -0.57 -14.37
N THR A 84 -2.50 -1.64 -13.72
CA THR A 84 -1.14 -1.77 -13.21
C THR A 84 -0.22 -2.35 -14.29
N THR A 85 0.09 -1.56 -15.31
CA THR A 85 0.88 -1.97 -16.48
C THR A 85 2.35 -2.26 -16.17
N ASN A 86 2.90 -1.64 -15.12
CA ASN A 86 4.25 -1.91 -14.67
C ASN A 86 4.36 -3.32 -14.06
N HIS A 87 5.10 -4.20 -14.72
CA HIS A 87 5.18 -5.62 -14.36
C HIS A 87 5.77 -5.87 -12.97
N VAL A 88 6.68 -5.01 -12.48
CA VAL A 88 7.25 -5.13 -11.12
C VAL A 88 6.20 -4.74 -10.08
N ALA A 89 5.54 -3.60 -10.28
CA ALA A 89 4.49 -3.13 -9.39
C ALA A 89 3.28 -4.09 -9.37
N ASN A 90 2.90 -4.62 -10.54
CA ASN A 90 1.85 -5.62 -10.69
C ASN A 90 2.17 -6.88 -9.86
N ARG A 91 3.35 -7.47 -10.08
CA ARG A 91 3.81 -8.67 -9.36
C ARG A 91 3.87 -8.45 -7.85
N ALA A 92 4.34 -7.28 -7.41
CA ALA A 92 4.35 -6.89 -6.00
C ALA A 92 2.94 -6.77 -5.42
N SER A 93 2.03 -6.12 -6.14
CA SER A 93 0.63 -5.93 -5.73
C SER A 93 -0.09 -7.26 -5.54
N ARG A 94 0.05 -8.19 -6.49
CA ARG A 94 -0.54 -9.54 -6.42
C ARG A 94 0.05 -10.38 -5.29
N THR A 95 1.35 -10.25 -5.06
CA THR A 95 2.03 -10.99 -3.97
C THR A 95 1.56 -10.49 -2.60
N GLN A 96 1.47 -9.17 -2.42
CA GLN A 96 0.95 -8.58 -1.18
C GLN A 96 -0.53 -8.88 -0.97
N GLY A 97 -1.37 -8.82 -2.01
CA GLY A 97 -2.79 -9.13 -1.90
C GLY A 97 -3.04 -10.58 -1.51
N ARG A 98 -2.32 -11.55 -2.11
CA ARG A 98 -2.38 -12.97 -1.70
C ARG A 98 -1.96 -13.18 -0.25
N ALA A 99 -0.87 -12.55 0.17
CA ALA A 99 -0.39 -12.63 1.54
C ALA A 99 -1.42 -12.07 2.53
N LEU A 100 -1.94 -10.86 2.25
CA LEU A 100 -2.99 -10.21 3.03
C LEU A 100 -4.26 -11.08 3.14
N LEU A 101 -4.76 -11.59 2.02
CA LEU A 101 -5.98 -12.42 2.01
C LEU A 101 -5.76 -13.71 2.81
N THR A 102 -4.60 -14.34 2.65
CA THR A 102 -4.23 -15.55 3.40
C THR A 102 -4.14 -15.26 4.90
N ALA A 103 -3.49 -14.15 5.29
CA ALA A 103 -3.38 -13.72 6.67
C ALA A 103 -4.75 -13.45 7.28
N ALA A 104 -5.57 -12.65 6.61
CA ALA A 104 -6.91 -12.28 7.08
C ALA A 104 -7.80 -13.51 7.29
N ARG A 105 -7.80 -14.46 6.36
CA ARG A 105 -8.58 -15.71 6.47
C ARG A 105 -8.11 -16.60 7.63
N ARG A 106 -6.81 -16.64 7.90
CA ARG A 106 -6.27 -17.48 8.99
C ARG A 106 -6.44 -16.86 10.37
N VAL A 107 -6.32 -15.53 10.46
CA VAL A 107 -6.39 -14.80 11.73
C VAL A 107 -7.85 -14.50 12.10
N PHE A 108 -8.73 -14.27 11.11
CA PHE A 108 -10.13 -13.91 11.30
C PHE A 108 -11.09 -14.82 10.51
N PRO A 109 -11.04 -16.15 10.72
CA PRO A 109 -11.77 -17.12 9.89
C PRO A 109 -13.29 -16.89 9.85
N ASP A 110 -13.89 -16.49 10.99
CA ASP A 110 -15.35 -16.27 11.10
C ASP A 110 -15.82 -14.96 10.46
N ARG A 111 -14.89 -14.06 10.11
CA ARG A 111 -15.18 -12.72 9.58
C ARG A 111 -14.79 -12.59 8.12
N VAL A 112 -13.82 -13.39 7.68
CA VAL A 112 -13.26 -13.38 6.32
C VAL A 112 -13.45 -14.78 5.73
N SER A 113 -14.69 -15.19 5.42
CA SER A 113 -15.01 -16.43 4.68
C SER A 113 -16.49 -16.50 4.21
N PRO A 114 -16.79 -17.12 3.03
CA PRO A 114 -16.03 -17.15 1.79
C PRO A 114 -16.68 -16.30 0.65
N GLU A 115 -15.95 -16.23 -0.48
CA GLU A 115 -16.23 -15.63 -1.81
C GLU A 115 -15.83 -14.15 -2.00
N PRO A 116 -15.03 -13.81 -3.05
CA PRO A 116 -14.90 -14.51 -4.35
C PRO A 116 -13.54 -15.18 -4.61
N VAL A 117 -13.48 -15.95 -5.71
CA VAL A 117 -12.23 -16.39 -6.35
C VAL A 117 -11.69 -15.19 -7.13
N LEU A 118 -10.49 -14.74 -6.76
CA LEU A 118 -9.77 -13.66 -7.43
C LEU A 118 -8.69 -14.26 -8.32
N GLU A 119 -8.62 -13.84 -9.58
CA GLU A 119 -7.62 -14.34 -10.52
C GLU A 119 -6.23 -13.78 -10.21
N HIS A 120 -6.13 -12.48 -9.92
CA HIS A 120 -4.86 -11.77 -9.75
C HIS A 120 -4.53 -11.53 -8.28
N THR A 121 -5.54 -11.21 -7.48
CA THR A 121 -5.48 -10.93 -6.04
C THR A 121 -4.59 -9.73 -5.70
N HIS A 122 -4.88 -8.57 -6.30
CA HIS A 122 -4.19 -7.30 -6.04
C HIS A 122 -4.47 -6.75 -4.64
N VAL A 123 -3.44 -6.14 -4.04
CA VAL A 123 -3.52 -5.68 -2.64
C VAL A 123 -4.58 -4.61 -2.41
N ALA A 124 -4.81 -3.68 -3.34
CA ALA A 124 -5.72 -2.56 -3.12
C ALA A 124 -7.20 -2.99 -3.04
N PRO A 125 -7.78 -3.71 -4.03
CA PRO A 125 -9.14 -4.26 -3.90
C PRO A 125 -9.28 -5.20 -2.71
N VAL A 126 -8.30 -6.10 -2.50
CA VAL A 126 -8.32 -7.06 -1.39
C VAL A 126 -8.32 -6.35 -0.04
N PHE A 127 -7.53 -5.28 0.12
CA PHE A 127 -7.47 -4.52 1.36
C PHE A 127 -8.83 -3.90 1.70
N GLY A 128 -9.48 -3.25 0.73
CA GLY A 128 -10.81 -2.67 0.92
C GLY A 128 -11.87 -3.70 1.31
N MET A 129 -11.88 -4.85 0.62
CA MET A 129 -12.77 -5.96 0.94
C MET A 129 -12.50 -6.52 2.34
N VAL A 130 -11.24 -6.80 2.69
CA VAL A 130 -10.86 -7.37 3.99
C VAL A 130 -11.25 -6.43 5.13
N THR A 131 -10.93 -5.13 5.03
CA THR A 131 -11.27 -4.20 6.12
C THR A 131 -12.78 -3.99 6.23
N ARG A 132 -13.53 -4.10 5.13
CA ARG A 132 -15.01 -4.12 5.17
C ARG A 132 -15.54 -5.34 5.90
N CYS A 133 -15.03 -6.54 5.60
CA CYS A 133 -15.38 -7.77 6.33
C CYS A 133 -15.05 -7.68 7.83
N LEU A 134 -13.97 -6.96 8.15
CA LEU A 134 -13.54 -6.69 9.52
C LEU A 134 -14.26 -5.48 10.17
N GLU A 135 -15.33 -4.97 9.55
CA GLU A 135 -16.16 -3.86 10.06
C GLU A 135 -15.36 -2.59 10.39
N VAL A 136 -14.20 -2.40 9.75
CA VAL A 136 -13.44 -1.16 9.86
C VAL A 136 -14.13 -0.11 8.99
N SER A 137 -14.31 1.11 9.51
CA SER A 137 -14.94 2.19 8.74
C SER A 137 -14.16 2.50 7.46
N LEU A 138 -14.83 3.05 6.45
CA LEU A 138 -14.19 3.46 5.20
C LEU A 138 -13.09 4.51 5.46
N GLU A 139 -13.39 5.48 6.31
CA GLU A 139 -12.44 6.53 6.71
C GLU A 139 -11.16 5.92 7.32
N THR A 140 -11.31 5.07 8.34
CA THR A 140 -10.15 4.42 8.97
C THR A 140 -9.43 3.47 8.01
N THR A 141 -10.14 2.82 7.10
CA THR A 141 -9.54 1.98 6.05
C THR A 141 -8.60 2.80 5.16
N THR A 142 -9.03 3.96 4.68
CA THR A 142 -8.20 4.82 3.81
C THR A 142 -6.95 5.33 4.53
N GLN A 143 -7.11 5.75 5.79
CA GLN A 143 -6.00 6.18 6.65
C GLN A 143 -5.00 5.04 6.89
N LEU A 144 -5.51 3.85 7.22
CA LEU A 144 -4.69 2.67 7.50
C LEU A 144 -3.91 2.22 6.24
N PHE A 145 -4.55 2.25 5.07
CA PHE A 145 -3.89 1.93 3.81
C PHE A 145 -2.71 2.87 3.52
N LEU A 146 -2.92 4.19 3.59
CA LEU A 146 -1.85 5.17 3.38
C LEU A 146 -0.76 5.08 4.46
N PHE A 147 -1.14 4.87 5.72
CA PHE A 147 -0.18 4.64 6.80
C PHE A 147 0.71 3.43 6.50
N GLY A 148 0.15 2.35 5.96
CA GLY A 148 0.89 1.18 5.51
C GLY A 148 1.92 1.51 4.42
N GLN A 149 1.55 2.33 3.43
CA GLN A 149 2.47 2.78 2.36
C GLN A 149 3.61 3.63 2.95
N LEU A 150 3.28 4.64 3.76
CA LEU A 150 4.25 5.52 4.44
C LEU A 150 5.27 4.71 5.25
N ARG A 151 4.76 3.83 6.13
CA ARG A 151 5.58 2.97 6.99
C ARG A 151 6.44 2.02 6.16
N GLY A 152 5.89 1.45 5.08
CA GLY A 152 6.57 0.52 4.19
C GLY A 152 7.82 1.11 3.54
N VAL A 153 7.68 2.28 2.91
CA VAL A 153 8.80 2.98 2.25
C VAL A 153 9.88 3.36 3.27
N LEU A 154 9.48 3.90 4.43
CA LEU A 154 10.44 4.29 5.47
C LEU A 154 11.17 3.08 6.08
N ALA A 155 10.48 1.96 6.26
CA ALA A 155 11.13 0.73 6.69
C ALA A 155 12.12 0.21 5.63
N ALA A 156 11.82 0.38 4.33
CA ALA A 156 12.78 0.07 3.27
C ALA A 156 14.00 1.02 3.31
N ALA A 157 13.78 2.33 3.51
CA ALA A 157 14.84 3.32 3.59
C ALA A 157 15.85 3.03 4.72
N VAL A 158 15.36 2.57 5.89
CA VAL A 158 16.21 2.15 7.01
C VAL A 158 17.07 0.94 6.65
N ARG A 159 16.49 -0.06 5.97
CA ARG A 159 17.19 -1.28 5.57
C ARG A 159 18.19 -1.06 4.43
N LEU A 160 17.93 -0.09 3.57
CA LEU A 160 18.87 0.40 2.56
C LEU A 160 19.95 1.33 3.15
N ASN A 161 19.88 1.63 4.45
CA ASN A 161 20.79 2.53 5.15
C ASN A 161 20.82 3.96 4.54
N ILE A 162 19.71 4.42 3.97
CA ILE A 162 19.53 5.80 3.48
C ILE A 162 19.40 6.74 4.67
N VAL A 163 18.63 6.31 5.69
CA VAL A 163 18.42 7.01 6.95
C VAL A 163 18.42 6.02 8.12
N GLY A 164 18.72 6.49 9.32
CA GLY A 164 18.59 5.68 10.54
C GLY A 164 17.14 5.60 11.05
N PRO A 165 16.82 4.68 12.00
CA PRO A 165 15.46 4.49 12.53
C PRO A 165 14.85 5.76 13.13
N MET A 166 15.65 6.55 13.87
CA MET A 166 15.18 7.81 14.47
C MET A 166 14.80 8.84 13.42
N GLU A 167 15.59 8.94 12.35
CA GLU A 167 15.32 9.90 11.28
C GLU A 167 14.12 9.46 10.43
N ALA A 168 13.95 8.15 10.20
CA ALA A 168 12.73 7.62 9.59
C ALA A 168 11.47 7.96 10.41
N GLN A 169 11.51 7.88 11.75
CA GLN A 169 10.39 8.31 12.59
C GLN A 169 10.14 9.82 12.52
N ARG A 170 11.20 10.64 12.43
CA ARG A 170 11.07 12.09 12.23
C ARG A 170 10.42 12.42 10.88
N VAL A 171 10.83 11.74 9.81
CA VAL A 171 10.21 11.85 8.48
C VAL A 171 8.75 11.44 8.52
N GLN A 172 8.43 10.30 9.13
CA GLN A 172 7.04 9.83 9.28
C GLN A 172 6.16 10.87 9.95
N ASN A 173 6.64 11.45 11.06
CA ASN A 173 5.93 12.49 11.78
C ASN A 173 5.76 13.77 10.94
N SER A 174 6.79 14.20 10.20
CA SER A 174 6.67 15.38 9.33
C SER A 174 5.70 15.20 8.17
N LEU A 175 5.54 13.96 7.68
CA LEU A 175 4.66 13.64 6.55
C LEU A 175 3.23 13.29 6.97
N ALA A 176 2.90 13.34 8.26
CA ALA A 176 1.55 13.09 8.76
C ALA A 176 0.52 14.07 8.15
N ALA A 177 0.88 15.34 8.03
CA ALA A 177 0.03 16.35 7.39
C ALA A 177 -0.19 16.06 5.90
N THR A 178 0.84 15.61 5.18
CA THR A 178 0.72 15.20 3.78
C THR A 178 -0.19 13.99 3.63
N ALA A 179 -0.03 12.96 4.47
CA ALA A 179 -0.90 11.79 4.44
C ALA A 179 -2.38 12.18 4.70
N ALA A 180 -2.64 13.06 5.67
CA ALA A 180 -3.98 13.58 5.93
C ALA A 180 -4.54 14.36 4.74
N ALA A 181 -3.72 15.21 4.11
CA ALA A 181 -4.12 15.95 2.91
C ALA A 181 -4.45 15.02 1.73
N VAL A 182 -3.71 13.92 1.55
CA VAL A 182 -4.01 12.92 0.52
C VAL A 182 -5.36 12.24 0.79
N VAL A 183 -5.63 11.82 2.03
CA VAL A 183 -6.95 11.24 2.39
C VAL A 183 -8.07 12.22 2.05
N GLU A 184 -7.95 13.47 2.48
CA GLU A 184 -9.03 14.45 2.28
C GLU A 184 -9.22 14.81 0.80
N GLN A 185 -8.14 15.04 0.05
CA GLN A 185 -8.24 15.46 -1.35
C GLN A 185 -8.61 14.31 -2.29
N CYS A 186 -8.32 13.06 -1.92
CA CYS A 186 -8.64 11.89 -2.72
C CYS A 186 -9.97 11.21 -2.30
N ARG A 187 -10.66 11.71 -1.26
CA ARG A 187 -11.86 11.08 -0.68
C ARG A 187 -13.00 10.85 -1.67
N SER A 188 -13.11 11.71 -2.68
CA SER A 188 -14.20 11.70 -3.66
C SER A 188 -13.82 11.02 -4.96
N LEU A 189 -12.57 10.56 -5.10
CA LEU A 189 -12.10 9.89 -6.31
C LEU A 189 -12.77 8.53 -6.43
N THR A 190 -13.20 8.24 -7.65
CA THR A 190 -13.83 6.99 -8.04
C THR A 190 -12.91 6.19 -8.96
N ILE A 191 -13.36 5.01 -9.36
CA ILE A 191 -12.60 4.15 -10.28
C ILE A 191 -12.39 4.84 -11.63
N GLU A 192 -13.29 5.73 -12.02
CA GLU A 192 -13.24 6.51 -13.24
C GLU A 192 -12.17 7.62 -13.18
N ASP A 193 -11.69 7.97 -11.98
CA ASP A 193 -10.70 9.03 -11.76
C ASP A 193 -9.28 8.50 -11.55
N ILE A 194 -9.07 7.18 -11.63
CA ILE A 194 -7.75 6.57 -11.37
C ILE A 194 -6.69 7.09 -12.33
N ALA A 195 -5.52 7.44 -11.78
CA ALA A 195 -4.44 8.01 -12.58
C ALA A 195 -3.05 7.64 -12.04
N GLN A 196 -2.12 7.39 -12.95
CA GLN A 196 -0.69 7.36 -12.68
C GLN A 196 -0.17 8.81 -12.60
N SER A 197 -0.06 9.34 -11.39
CA SER A 197 0.31 10.75 -11.13
C SER A 197 1.81 10.98 -10.96
N ALA A 198 2.60 9.92 -10.76
CA ALA A 198 4.03 9.99 -10.49
C ALA A 198 4.82 9.10 -11.47
N PRO A 199 5.01 9.52 -12.74
CA PRO A 199 5.65 8.70 -13.77
C PRO A 199 7.09 8.29 -13.42
N LEU A 200 7.82 9.13 -12.66
CA LEU A 200 9.15 8.77 -12.18
C LEU A 200 9.13 7.57 -11.22
N LEU A 201 8.12 7.45 -10.35
CA LEU A 201 7.99 6.27 -9.49
C LEU A 201 7.78 5.00 -10.30
N GLU A 202 6.99 5.08 -11.38
CA GLU A 202 6.77 3.94 -12.27
C GLU A 202 8.08 3.51 -12.95
N ILE A 203 8.88 4.47 -13.44
CA ILE A 203 10.21 4.18 -14.02
C ILE A 203 11.11 3.48 -12.99
N TRP A 204 11.17 3.98 -11.75
CA TRP A 204 12.01 3.38 -10.71
C TRP A 204 11.54 1.99 -10.28
N GLN A 205 10.24 1.77 -10.20
CA GLN A 205 9.67 0.44 -9.96
C GLN A 205 10.05 -0.53 -11.09
N SER A 206 9.94 -0.13 -12.36
CA SER A 206 10.32 -1.00 -13.49
C SER A 206 11.82 -1.28 -13.56
N ALA A 207 12.65 -0.33 -13.11
CA ALA A 207 14.10 -0.47 -13.10
C ALA A 207 14.60 -1.47 -12.03
N HIS A 208 13.78 -1.84 -11.05
CA HIS A 208 14.16 -2.79 -10.00
C HIS A 208 14.61 -4.15 -10.53
N ASP A 209 13.95 -4.69 -11.57
CA ASP A 209 14.34 -5.96 -12.21
C ASP A 209 15.69 -5.88 -12.94
N ARG A 210 16.25 -4.68 -13.15
CA ARG A 210 17.54 -4.45 -13.80
C ARG A 210 18.69 -4.25 -12.80
N LEU A 211 18.42 -4.23 -11.51
CA LEU A 211 19.44 -4.08 -10.49
C LEU A 211 20.32 -5.34 -10.40
N TYR A 212 21.63 -5.13 -10.33
CA TYR A 212 22.59 -6.23 -10.17
C TYR A 212 22.46 -6.94 -8.81
N SER A 213 22.28 -6.16 -7.74
CA SER A 213 22.05 -6.65 -6.38
C SER A 213 20.74 -6.12 -5.85
N ARG A 214 19.96 -6.96 -5.17
CA ARG A 214 18.60 -6.64 -4.69
C ARG A 214 18.39 -7.17 -3.28
N LEU A 215 17.99 -6.29 -2.38
CA LEU A 215 17.50 -6.61 -1.04
C LEU A 215 15.99 -6.83 -1.03
N PHE A 216 15.27 -6.21 -1.97
CA PHE A 216 13.81 -6.26 -2.07
C PHE A 216 13.34 -7.08 -3.27
N GLN A 217 12.03 -7.34 -3.33
CA GLN A 217 11.36 -8.01 -4.44
C GLN A 217 10.68 -7.04 -5.43
N SER A 218 10.78 -5.72 -5.18
CA SER A 218 10.27 -4.62 -6.01
C SER A 218 10.84 -3.27 -5.61
#